data_AF-A0A1I6XNC8-F1
#
_entry.id   AF-A0A1I6XNC8-F1
#
_cell.length_a   1.000
_cell.length_b   1.000
_cell.length_c   1.000
_cell.angle_alpha   90.00
_cell.angle_beta   90.00
_cell.angle_gamma   90.00
#
_symmetry.space_group_name_H-M   'P 1'
#
loop_
_entity.id
_entity.type
_entity.pdbx_description
1 polymer ?
#
loop_
_entity_poly.entity_id
_entity_poly.type
_entity_poly.pdbx_seq_one_letter_code
_entity_poly.pdbx_strand_id
1 'polypeptide(L)' 'MMMCKEATRLMSLRQDRSLSFQEKFTLRLHLAMCSACRECDRQFTLLHGVGRHYDPEQDDDEPSA' A
#
# COMPACT_ATOMS: atom_id res chain seq x y z
N MET A 1 7.66 8.74 -17.18
CA MET A 1 7.33 7.33 -16.87
C MET A 1 7.88 7.05 -15.49
N MET A 2 7.01 6.85 -14.49
CA MET A 2 7.42 6.53 -13.12
C MET A 2 7.81 5.05 -13.06
N MET A 3 8.89 4.72 -12.32
CA MET A 3 9.32 3.33 -12.14
C MET A 3 8.42 2.63 -11.11
N CYS A 4 8.22 1.31 -11.24
CA CYS A 4 7.43 0.53 -10.27
C CYS A 4 7.93 0.72 -8.83
N LYS A 5 9.26 0.82 -8.63
CA LYS A 5 9.88 1.10 -7.32
C LYS A 5 9.41 2.43 -6.71
N GLU A 6 9.27 3.46 -7.53
CA GLU A 6 8.78 4.76 -7.10
C GLU A 6 7.26 4.73 -6.84
N ALA A 7 6.51 3.95 -7.63
CA ALA A 7 5.10 3.68 -7.37
C ALA A 7 4.89 3.07 -5.98
N THR A 8 5.62 2.01 -5.66
CA THR A 8 5.57 1.35 -4.35
C THR A 8 6.01 2.29 -3.23
N ARG A 9 7.02 3.14 -3.47
CA ARG A 9 7.42 4.17 -2.50
C ARG A 9 6.28 5.15 -2.22
N LEU A 10 5.58 5.63 -3.24
CA LEU A 10 4.43 6.52 -3.06
C LEU A 10 3.25 5.81 -2.37
N MET A 11 3.02 4.52 -2.66
CA MET A 11 2.01 3.72 -1.95
C MET A 11 2.30 3.63 -0.46
N SER A 12 3.54 3.33 -0.07
CA SER A 12 3.97 3.31 1.34
C SER A 12 3.84 4.70 1.97
N LEU A 13 4.35 5.74 1.30
CA LEU A 13 4.26 7.12 1.80
C LEU A 13 2.82 7.58 1.99
N ARG A 14 1.85 7.07 1.21
CA ARG A 14 0.43 7.38 1.37
C ARG A 14 -0.13 6.88 2.70
N GLN A 15 0.45 5.82 3.26
CA GLN A 15 0.04 5.27 4.56
C GLN A 15 0.63 6.11 5.70
N ASP A 16 1.86 6.60 5.54
CA ASP A 16 2.52 7.42 6.56
C ASP A 16 2.04 8.88 6.55
N ARG A 17 1.80 9.44 5.36
CA ARG A 17 1.41 10.84 5.16
C ARG A 17 0.44 11.01 4.00
N SER A 18 -0.31 12.10 4.01
CA SER A 18 -1.08 12.49 2.83
C SER A 18 -0.15 12.86 1.67
N LEU A 19 -0.26 12.15 0.54
CA LEU A 19 0.42 12.51 -0.70
C LEU A 19 -0.07 13.87 -1.23
N SER A 20 0.82 14.62 -1.88
CA SER A 20 0.47 15.81 -2.65
C SER A 20 -0.40 15.47 -3.87
N PHE A 21 -1.09 16.48 -4.42
CA PHE A 21 -1.95 16.28 -5.60
C PHE A 21 -1.18 15.72 -6.80
N GLN A 22 0.06 16.17 -7.02
CA GLN A 22 0.90 15.70 -8.11
C GLN A 22 1.35 14.24 -7.92
N GLU A 23 1.75 13.86 -6.70
CA GLU A 23 2.11 12.48 -6.35
C GLU A 23 0.91 11.54 -6.53
N LYS A 24 -0.28 11.96 -6.07
CA LYS A 24 -1.53 11.21 -6.26
C LYS A 24 -1.86 10.99 -7.73
N PHE A 25 -1.73 12.03 -8.56
CA PHE A 25 -2.03 11.93 -9.98
C PHE A 25 -1.04 11.01 -10.70
N THR A 26 0.26 11.17 -10.44
CA THR A 26 1.32 10.35 -11.04
C THR A 26 1.17 8.88 -10.66
N LEU A 27 0.88 8.60 -9.38
CA LEU A 27 0.62 7.24 -8.91
C LEU A 27 -0.60 6.63 -9.59
N ARG A 28 -1.72 7.36 -9.68
CA ARG A 28 -2.95 6.89 -10.36
C ARG A 28 -2.71 6.57 -11.83
N LEU A 29 -1.96 7.42 -12.54
CA LEU A 29 -1.62 7.19 -13.94
C LEU A 29 -0.81 5.90 -14.11
N HIS A 30 0.18 5.66 -13.24
CA HIS A 30 0.99 4.45 -13.29
C HIS A 30 0.16 3.19 -12.96
N LEU A 31 -0.73 3.26 -11.96
CA LEU A 31 -1.63 2.16 -11.59
C LEU A 31 -2.61 1.78 -12.71
N ALA A 32 -3.00 2.74 -13.55
CA ALA A 32 -3.85 2.47 -14.71
C ALA A 32 -3.13 1.65 -15.79
N MET A 33 -1.80 1.76 -15.89
CA MET A 33 -0.99 1.12 -16.94
C MET A 33 -0.26 -0.13 -16.45
N CYS A 34 -0.03 -0.28 -15.15
CA CYS A 34 0.70 -1.40 -14.55
C CYS A 34 -0.21 -2.23 -13.64
N SER A 35 -0.59 -3.43 -14.11
CA SER A 35 -1.41 -4.38 -13.34
C SER A 35 -0.74 -4.84 -12.05
N ALA A 36 0.58 -5.07 -12.07
CA ALA A 36 1.35 -5.51 -10.90
C ALA A 36 1.31 -4.46 -9.78
N CYS A 37 1.54 -3.19 -10.12
CA CYS A 37 1.44 -2.10 -9.15
C CYS A 37 0.00 -1.89 -8.65
N ARG A 38 -1.02 -2.13 -9.49
CA ARG A 38 -2.43 -2.07 -9.09
C ARG A 38 -2.77 -3.10 -8.02
N GLU A 39 -2.26 -4.33 -8.17
CA GLU A 39 -2.47 -5.36 -7.16
C GLU A 39 -1.70 -5.04 -5.87
N CYS A 40 -0.48 -4.53 -6.00
CA CYS A 40 0.31 -4.07 -4.86
C CYS A 40 -0.42 -2.98 -4.05
N ASP A 41 -1.00 -1.98 -4.71
CA ASP A 41 -1.78 -0.90 -4.07
C ASP A 41 -3.01 -1.42 -3.32
N ARG A 42 -3.67 -2.47 -3.84
CA ARG A 42 -4.76 -3.17 -3.15
C ARG A 42 -4.28 -3.82 -1.86
N GLN A 43 -3.15 -4.53 -1.91
CA GLN A 43 -2.56 -5.15 -0.72
C GLN A 43 -2.20 -4.09 0.35
N PHE A 44 -1.55 -2.99 -0.03
CA PHE A 44 -1.27 -1.89 0.90
C PHE A 44 -2.53 -1.34 1.58
N THR A 45 -3.63 -1.22 0.82
CA THR A 45 -4.92 -0.74 1.33
C THR A 45 -5.55 -1.74 2.30
N LEU A 46 -5.49 -3.04 1.98
CA LEU A 46 -5.95 -4.11 2.86
C LEU A 46 -5.18 -4.13 4.19
N LEU A 47 -3.84 -4.12 4.14
CA LEU A 47 -2.99 -4.12 5.33
C LEU A 47 -3.31 -2.94 6.27
N HIS A 48 -3.48 -1.74 5.71
CA HIS A 48 -3.85 -0.57 6.50
C HIS A 48 -5.29 -0.63 7.03
N GLY A 49 -6.21 -1.25 6.29
CA GLY A 49 -7.57 -1.51 6.77
C GLY A 49 -7.63 -2.50 7.94
N VAL A 50 -6.77 -3.53 7.92
CA VAL A 50 -6.62 -4.52 9.00
C VAL A 50 -5.96 -3.89 10.23
N GLY A 51 -4.89 -3.09 10.06
CA GLY A 51 -4.24 -2.41 11.18
C GLY A 51 -5.17 -1.45 11.96
N ARG A 52 -6.25 -0.95 11.34
CA ARG A 52 -7.29 -0.18 12.02
C ARG A 52 -8.29 -1.03 12.82
N HIS A 53 -8.36 -2.33 12.53
CA HIS A 53 -9.23 -3.30 13.21
C HIS A 53 -8.45 -4.24 14.14
N TYR A 54 -7.11 -4.12 14.21
CA TYR A 54 -6.31 -4.91 15.12
C TYR A 54 -6.50 -4.41 16.55
N ASP A 55 -7.33 -5.15 17.28
CA ASP A 55 -7.38 -5.14 18.74
C ASP A 55 -6.37 -6.19 19.24
N PRO A 56 -5.33 -5.80 20.00
CA PRO A 56 -4.17 -6.65 20.30
C PRO A 56 -4.45 -7.84 21.23
N GLU A 57 -5.71 -8.06 21.63
CA GLU A 57 -6.06 -9.06 22.64
C GLU A 57 -6.24 -10.48 22.10
N GLN A 58 -6.01 -10.73 20.81
CA GLN A 58 -6.13 -12.07 20.23
C GLN A 58 -5.01 -12.35 19.23
N ASP A 59 -4.10 -13.25 19.60
CA ASP A 59 -3.44 -14.30 18.79
C ASP A 59 -2.08 -14.64 19.41
N ASP A 60 -2.14 -15.27 20.59
CA ASP A 60 -1.25 -16.35 21.00
C ASP A 60 -1.33 -17.51 19.97
N ASP A 61 -0.29 -18.35 19.93
CA ASP A 61 -0.14 -19.60 19.13
C ASP A 61 0.45 -19.43 17.70
N GLU A 62 1.79 -19.40 17.52
CA GLU A 62 2.70 -20.55 17.20
C GLU A 62 2.22 -21.49 16.06
N PRO A 63 3.11 -22.16 15.26
CA PRO A 63 4.47 -21.79 14.83
C PRO A 63 4.97 -22.42 13.49
N SER A 64 6.26 -22.16 13.23
CA SER A 64 7.28 -23.09 12.71
C SER A 64 7.28 -23.50 11.23
N ALA A 65 8.23 -22.94 10.49
CA ALA A 65 9.43 -23.68 10.03
C ALA A 65 10.49 -22.72 9.47
#